data_AF-A0A2E3PEI7-F1
#
_entry.id   AF-A0A2E3PEI7-F1
#
_cell.length_a   1.000
_cell.length_b   1.000
_cell.length_c   1.000
_cell.angle_alpha   90.00
_cell.angle_beta   90.00
_cell.angle_gamma   90.00
#
_symmetry.space_group_name_H-M   'P 1'
#
loop_
_entity.id
_entity.type
_entity.pdbx_description
1 polymer ?
#
loop_
_entity_poly.entity_id
_entity_poly.type
_entity_poly.pdbx_seq_one_letter_code
_entity_poly.pdbx_strand_id
1 'polypeptide(L)'
;MAASRPNQLFRNMAAKIAAIPMIVTALVVFVGGTLWTVAYSFTKSRLLPKWDLVGLDQYERLWGTRRWLVSIENLFIYGVCMLVLSLVIGFILAALLDQKIRYESAFRTILLYPFALSFIVTGLVWQWILNPEFGVQNIVRSLGFESFTFDPLYNAKIAIYGILIAGLWQGSGLIMVLMLAGLRGIDQEIWKASRVDGIPAWKTYVFIIIPMMRPVFVTTLVIIASGIVKVYDLVVAQTSGGPGIATEMPAKYVYDYMFGGQNLGQGFAASTMMLLAVAVVIIPWAMLEFGGRKRGT
;
A
#
# COMPACT_ATOMS: atom_id res chain seq x y z
N MET A 1 -49.16 32.69 6.16
CA MET A 1 -47.78 33.00 6.57
C MET A 1 -46.94 31.74 6.46
N ALA A 2 -46.19 31.57 5.37
CA ALA A 2 -45.31 30.42 5.18
C ALA A 2 -43.92 30.76 5.74
N ALA A 3 -43.48 30.03 6.75
CA ALA A 3 -42.16 30.21 7.36
C ALA A 3 -41.05 29.90 6.35
N SER A 4 -40.23 30.90 6.04
CA SER A 4 -39.03 30.75 5.21
C SER A 4 -38.09 29.73 5.86
N ARG A 5 -37.79 28.63 5.17
CA ARG A 5 -36.79 27.64 5.62
C ARG A 5 -35.45 28.35 5.84
N PRO A 6 -34.81 28.24 7.02
CA PRO A 6 -33.53 28.92 7.26
C PRO A 6 -32.48 28.40 6.26
N ASN A 7 -31.79 29.33 5.62
CA ASN A 7 -30.80 29.06 4.59
C ASN A 7 -29.70 28.12 5.14
N GLN A 8 -29.55 26.92 4.57
CA GLN A 8 -28.60 25.88 5.05
C GLN A 8 -27.14 26.37 5.08
N LEU A 9 -26.82 27.40 4.30
CA LEU A 9 -25.52 28.06 4.24
C LEU A 9 -25.12 28.75 5.56
N PHE A 10 -26.06 29.28 6.34
CA PHE A 10 -25.76 29.99 7.60
C PHE A 10 -25.93 29.12 8.85
N ARG A 11 -26.33 27.86 8.71
CA ARG A 11 -26.38 26.91 9.83
C ARG A 11 -24.96 26.50 10.22
N ASN A 12 -24.65 26.55 11.52
CA ASN A 12 -23.35 26.19 12.12
C ASN A 12 -22.16 27.02 11.62
N MET A 13 -22.31 28.35 11.58
CA MET A 13 -21.29 29.28 11.07
C MET A 13 -19.95 29.18 11.82
N ALA A 14 -19.98 28.99 13.14
CA ALA A 14 -18.77 28.79 13.96
C ALA A 14 -17.99 27.53 13.55
N ALA A 15 -18.67 26.40 13.31
CA ALA A 15 -18.04 25.16 12.85
C ALA A 15 -17.45 25.31 11.44
N LYS A 16 -18.13 26.06 10.55
CA LYS A 16 -17.62 26.36 9.21
C LYS A 16 -16.37 27.22 9.27
N ILE A 17 -16.37 28.29 10.07
CA ILE A 17 -15.21 29.17 10.25
C ILE A 17 -14.02 28.39 10.83
N ALA A 18 -14.25 27.54 11.83
CA ALA A 18 -13.22 26.68 12.41
C ALA A 18 -12.64 25.67 11.40
N ALA A 19 -13.43 25.22 10.41
CA ALA A 19 -12.98 24.31 9.35
C ALA A 19 -12.28 25.02 8.17
N ILE A 20 -12.36 26.36 8.06
CA ILE A 20 -11.76 27.11 6.94
C ILE A 20 -10.27 26.81 6.78
N PRO A 21 -9.41 26.84 7.82
CA PRO A 21 -7.98 26.58 7.64
C PRO A 21 -7.70 25.18 7.07
N MET A 22 -8.47 24.18 7.50
CA MET A 22 -8.35 22.81 7.00
C MET A 22 -8.78 22.73 5.52
N ILE A 23 -9.90 23.34 5.16
CA ILE A 23 -10.41 23.36 3.78
C ILE A 23 -9.45 24.11 2.86
N VAL A 24 -8.95 25.26 3.28
CA VAL A 24 -7.99 26.07 2.50
C VAL A 24 -6.71 25.29 2.28
N THR A 25 -6.17 24.65 3.33
CA THR A 25 -4.96 23.82 3.19
C THR A 25 -5.22 22.64 2.24
N ALA A 26 -6.37 21.97 2.36
CA ALA A 26 -6.76 20.88 1.46
C ALA A 26 -6.83 21.34 -0.01
N LEU A 27 -7.51 22.47 -0.28
CA LEU A 27 -7.71 22.97 -1.64
C LEU A 27 -6.43 23.55 -2.24
N VAL A 28 -5.69 24.38 -1.50
CA VAL A 28 -4.53 25.08 -2.03
C VAL A 28 -3.34 24.13 -2.16
N VAL A 29 -3.03 23.38 -1.10
CA VAL A 29 -1.81 22.56 -1.06
C VAL A 29 -2.01 21.26 -1.84
N PHE A 30 -3.07 20.51 -1.53
CA PHE A 30 -3.25 19.19 -2.16
C PHE A 30 -3.86 19.30 -3.55
N VAL A 31 -5.01 19.96 -3.70
CA VAL A 31 -5.65 20.07 -5.01
C VAL A 31 -4.85 20.98 -5.94
N GLY A 32 -4.46 22.16 -5.46
CA GLY A 32 -3.62 23.10 -6.22
C GLY A 32 -2.27 22.51 -6.62
N GLY A 33 -1.57 21.85 -5.69
CA GLY A 33 -0.31 21.15 -5.98
C GLY A 33 -0.46 20.02 -6.99
N THR A 34 -1.55 19.23 -6.89
CA THR A 34 -1.83 18.16 -7.84
C THR A 34 -2.11 18.70 -9.24
N LEU A 35 -2.97 19.72 -9.35
CA LEU A 35 -3.27 20.38 -10.62
C LEU A 35 -2.01 21.02 -11.22
N TRP A 36 -1.14 21.60 -10.39
CA TRP A 36 0.14 22.12 -10.82
C TRP A 36 1.04 21.02 -11.38
N THR A 37 1.19 19.89 -10.69
CA THR A 37 1.94 18.72 -11.20
C THR A 37 1.39 18.23 -12.53
N VAL A 38 0.07 18.11 -12.66
CA VAL A 38 -0.57 17.70 -13.91
C VAL A 38 -0.41 18.74 -15.02
N ALA A 39 -0.44 20.04 -14.71
CA ALA A 39 -0.23 21.06 -15.73
C ALA A 39 1.22 21.03 -16.26
N TYR A 40 2.19 20.87 -15.36
CA TYR A 40 3.60 20.87 -15.72
C TYR A 40 4.08 19.57 -16.37
N SER A 41 3.34 18.46 -16.27
CA SER A 41 3.65 17.24 -17.02
C SER A 41 3.57 17.43 -18.54
N PHE A 42 2.79 18.40 -19.02
CA PHE A 42 2.69 18.77 -20.44
C PHE A 42 3.76 19.77 -20.89
N THR A 43 4.71 20.13 -20.01
CA THR A 43 5.74 21.14 -20.30
C THR A 43 7.14 20.55 -20.47
N LYS A 44 8.03 21.27 -21.16
CA LYS A 44 9.46 20.94 -21.31
C LYS A 44 10.29 21.36 -20.09
N SER A 45 9.78 21.12 -18.88
CA SER A 45 10.46 21.49 -17.65
C SER A 45 11.70 20.62 -17.43
N ARG A 46 12.87 21.26 -17.23
CA ARG A 46 14.14 20.60 -16.92
C ARG A 46 14.51 20.87 -15.47
N LEU A 47 15.52 21.71 -15.22
CA LEU A 47 15.99 22.08 -13.88
C LEU A 47 14.98 22.97 -13.13
N LEU A 48 14.39 23.93 -13.84
CA LEU A 48 13.38 24.83 -13.29
C LEU A 48 12.08 24.67 -14.08
N PRO A 49 10.92 24.88 -13.44
CA PRO A 49 9.64 24.89 -14.12
C PRO A 49 9.64 25.97 -15.19
N LYS A 50 9.54 25.57 -16.46
CA LYS A 50 9.40 26.48 -17.60
C LYS A 50 8.11 26.16 -18.32
N TRP A 51 7.25 27.17 -18.47
CA TRP A 51 5.99 27.07 -19.20
C TRP A 51 6.23 27.05 -20.71
N ASP A 52 6.76 25.93 -21.20
CA ASP A 52 6.93 25.62 -22.61
C ASP A 52 6.13 24.35 -22.91
N LEU A 53 4.94 24.51 -23.49
CA LEU A 53 3.98 23.43 -23.72
C LEU A 53 4.43 22.54 -24.87
N VAL A 54 4.70 21.26 -24.56
CA VAL A 54 5.09 20.23 -25.53
C VAL A 54 4.00 19.19 -25.75
N GLY A 55 2.83 19.37 -25.14
CA GLY A 55 1.71 18.45 -25.25
C GLY A 55 2.05 17.09 -24.65
N LEU A 56 1.87 16.01 -25.42
CA LEU A 56 2.01 14.63 -24.96
C LEU A 56 3.42 14.04 -25.10
N ASP A 57 4.40 14.80 -25.57
CA ASP A 57 5.79 14.32 -25.79
C ASP A 57 6.39 13.64 -24.55
N GLN A 58 6.13 14.19 -23.35
CA GLN A 58 6.64 13.60 -22.11
C GLN A 58 6.05 12.21 -21.85
N TYR A 59 4.78 12.00 -22.18
CA TYR A 59 4.12 10.71 -22.01
C TYR A 59 4.58 9.70 -23.06
N GLU A 60 4.76 10.09 -24.32
CA GLU A 60 5.32 9.22 -25.36
C GLU A 60 6.72 8.73 -24.98
N ARG A 61 7.58 9.66 -24.52
CA ARG A 61 8.92 9.32 -24.01
C ARG A 61 8.87 8.42 -22.78
N LEU A 62 7.90 8.63 -21.89
CA LEU A 62 7.71 7.82 -20.69
C LEU A 62 7.37 6.37 -21.06
N TRP A 63 6.38 6.18 -21.94
CA TRP A 63 5.94 4.86 -22.40
C TRP A 63 6.93 4.18 -23.37
N GLY A 64 7.78 4.95 -24.05
CA GLY A 64 8.90 4.42 -24.85
C GLY A 64 10.11 3.98 -24.02
N THR A 65 10.16 4.29 -22.72
CA THR A 65 11.32 3.99 -21.87
C THR A 65 11.18 2.65 -21.17
N ARG A 66 12.10 1.70 -21.44
CA ARG A 66 12.11 0.36 -20.81
C ARG A 66 12.09 0.42 -19.28
N ARG A 67 12.80 1.37 -18.69
CA ARG A 67 12.87 1.56 -17.23
C ARG A 67 11.51 1.85 -16.60
N TRP A 68 10.64 2.59 -17.30
CA TRP A 68 9.27 2.86 -16.84
C TRP A 68 8.36 1.63 -16.97
N LEU A 69 8.49 0.88 -18.06
CA LEU A 69 7.72 -0.36 -18.24
C LEU A 69 8.05 -1.39 -17.16
N VAL A 70 9.34 -1.57 -16.86
CA VAL A 70 9.82 -2.45 -15.77
C VAL A 70 9.30 -1.97 -14.42
N SER A 71 9.23 -0.66 -14.17
CA SER A 71 8.75 -0.15 -12.89
C SER A 71 7.26 -0.41 -12.67
N ILE A 72 6.44 -0.32 -13.73
CA ILE A 72 5.02 -0.70 -13.69
C ILE A 72 4.87 -2.20 -13.45
N GLU A 73 5.63 -3.03 -14.16
CA GLU A 73 5.61 -4.48 -14.00
C GLU A 73 5.98 -4.88 -12.57
N ASN A 74 7.05 -4.31 -12.02
CA ASN A 74 7.48 -4.52 -10.64
C ASN A 74 6.43 -4.07 -9.64
N LEU A 75 5.82 -2.91 -9.83
CA LEU A 75 4.75 -2.42 -8.96
C LEU A 75 3.54 -3.36 -8.99
N PHE A 76 3.20 -3.90 -10.16
CA PHE A 76 2.10 -4.84 -10.31
C PHE A 76 2.40 -6.18 -9.63
N ILE A 77 3.57 -6.78 -9.88
CA ILE A 77 4.00 -8.04 -9.26
C ILE A 77 4.08 -7.87 -7.74
N TYR A 78 4.79 -6.85 -7.27
CA TYR A 78 4.89 -6.53 -5.85
C TYR A 78 3.52 -6.28 -5.24
N GLY A 79 2.69 -5.48 -5.91
CA GLY A 79 1.36 -5.10 -5.41
C GLY A 79 0.41 -6.27 -5.27
N VAL A 80 0.31 -7.13 -6.28
CA VAL A 80 -0.55 -8.32 -6.26
C VAL A 80 -0.06 -9.31 -5.20
N CYS A 81 1.25 -9.61 -5.16
CA CYS A 81 1.80 -10.51 -4.16
C CYS A 81 1.64 -9.96 -2.75
N MET A 82 1.92 -8.66 -2.54
CA MET A 82 1.76 -8.00 -1.26
C MET A 82 0.29 -8.05 -0.81
N LEU A 83 -0.66 -7.73 -1.69
CA LEU A 83 -2.09 -7.78 -1.37
C LEU A 83 -2.54 -9.17 -0.97
N VAL A 84 -2.24 -10.19 -1.78
CA VAL A 84 -2.69 -11.57 -1.53
C VAL A 84 -2.02 -12.14 -0.28
N LEU A 85 -0.69 -12.09 -0.20
CA LEU A 85 0.05 -12.72 0.89
C LEU A 85 -0.20 -12.02 2.22
N SER A 86 -0.30 -10.70 2.23
CA SER A 86 -0.52 -9.98 3.49
C SER A 86 -1.94 -10.18 4.04
N LEU A 87 -2.96 -10.32 3.18
CA LEU A 87 -4.32 -10.73 3.57
C LEU A 87 -4.34 -12.16 4.10
N VAL A 88 -3.70 -13.11 3.41
CA VAL A 88 -3.65 -14.52 3.81
C VAL A 88 -2.92 -14.67 5.14
N ILE A 89 -1.69 -14.14 5.25
CA ILE A 89 -0.87 -14.20 6.45
C ILE A 89 -1.58 -13.50 7.61
N GLY A 90 -2.09 -12.28 7.39
CA GLY A 90 -2.78 -11.52 8.42
C GLY A 90 -4.06 -12.20 8.91
N PHE A 91 -4.86 -12.78 8.01
CA PHE A 91 -6.07 -13.53 8.38
C PHE A 91 -5.73 -14.81 9.15
N ILE A 92 -4.72 -15.59 8.72
CA ILE A 92 -4.29 -16.79 9.43
C ILE A 92 -3.81 -16.43 10.84
N LEU A 93 -2.95 -15.41 10.98
CA LEU A 93 -2.48 -14.96 12.28
C LEU A 93 -3.63 -14.46 13.18
N ALA A 94 -4.60 -13.75 12.61
CA ALA A 94 -5.78 -13.29 13.31
C ALA A 94 -6.65 -14.47 13.80
N ALA A 95 -6.91 -15.45 12.94
CA ALA A 95 -7.69 -16.64 13.27
C ALA A 95 -7.01 -17.48 14.37
N LEU A 96 -5.68 -17.58 14.37
CA LEU A 96 -4.93 -18.24 15.43
C LEU A 96 -5.07 -17.49 16.77
N LEU A 97 -4.98 -16.17 16.77
CA LEU A 97 -5.11 -15.35 17.99
C LEU A 97 -6.55 -15.29 18.52
N ASP A 98 -7.54 -15.44 17.64
CA ASP A 98 -8.95 -15.46 18.03
C ASP A 98 -9.33 -16.65 18.93
N GLN A 99 -8.51 -17.72 18.94
CA GLN A 99 -8.70 -18.90 19.79
C GLN A 99 -8.48 -18.65 21.30
N LYS A 100 -8.36 -17.40 21.74
CA LYS A 100 -8.16 -16.97 23.15
C LYS A 100 -6.94 -17.64 23.81
N ILE A 101 -5.79 -17.54 23.15
CA ILE A 101 -4.51 -18.05 23.65
C ILE A 101 -4.11 -17.33 24.94
N ARG A 102 -3.53 -18.06 25.91
CA ARG A 102 -3.16 -17.53 27.25
C ARG A 102 -2.26 -16.28 27.23
N TYR A 103 -1.42 -16.11 26.20
CA TYR A 103 -0.50 -14.97 26.03
C TYR A 103 -0.82 -14.11 24.81
N GLU A 104 -2.09 -14.02 24.42
CA GLU A 104 -2.52 -13.32 23.22
C GLU A 104 -2.01 -11.88 23.09
N SER A 105 -2.02 -11.12 24.20
CA SER A 105 -1.53 -9.73 24.22
C SER A 105 -0.05 -9.61 23.85
N ALA A 106 0.77 -10.57 24.31
CA ALA A 106 2.20 -10.60 23.99
C ALA A 106 2.42 -10.92 22.50
N PHE A 107 1.76 -11.95 21.98
CA PHE A 107 1.87 -12.30 20.55
C PHE A 107 1.39 -11.16 19.65
N ARG A 108 0.27 -10.51 19.99
CA ARG A 108 -0.24 -9.36 19.24
C ARG A 108 0.77 -8.22 19.20
N THR A 109 1.40 -7.93 20.34
CA THR A 109 2.40 -6.86 20.45
C THR A 109 3.65 -7.17 19.64
N ILE A 110 4.19 -8.40 19.75
CA ILE A 110 5.38 -8.84 19.00
C ILE A 110 5.12 -8.78 17.49
N LEU A 111 3.96 -9.26 17.04
CA LEU A 111 3.61 -9.27 15.61
C LEU A 111 3.34 -7.87 15.06
N LEU A 112 2.89 -6.92 15.90
CA LEU A 112 2.65 -5.53 15.50
C LEU A 112 3.92 -4.68 15.55
N TYR A 113 4.93 -5.07 16.35
CA TYR A 113 6.15 -4.30 16.55
C TYR A 113 6.88 -3.88 15.26
N PRO A 114 7.01 -4.74 14.23
CA PRO A 114 7.64 -4.35 12.96
C PRO A 114 6.99 -3.13 12.31
N PHE A 115 5.67 -2.95 12.46
CA PHE A 115 4.96 -1.82 11.88
C PHE A 115 5.37 -0.47 12.48
N ALA A 116 5.94 -0.47 13.70
CA ALA A 116 6.45 0.75 14.33
C ALA A 116 7.82 1.19 13.78
N LEU A 117 8.52 0.34 13.02
CA LEU A 117 9.79 0.67 12.39
C LEU A 117 9.59 1.51 11.13
N SER A 118 10.54 2.39 10.83
CA SER A 118 10.56 3.08 9.54
C SER A 118 10.88 2.11 8.41
N PHE A 119 10.40 2.41 7.20
CA PHE A 119 10.70 1.60 6.01
C PHE A 119 12.20 1.55 5.70
N ILE A 120 12.94 2.64 5.96
CA ILE A 120 14.39 2.69 5.74
C ILE A 120 15.12 1.73 6.69
N VAL A 121 14.78 1.75 7.99
CA VAL A 121 15.39 0.84 8.98
C VAL A 121 15.05 -0.61 8.66
N THR A 122 13.79 -0.88 8.33
CA THR A 122 13.35 -2.21 7.91
C THR A 122 14.13 -2.69 6.69
N GLY A 123 14.28 -1.84 5.67
CA GLY A 123 15.03 -2.16 4.47
C GLY A 123 16.50 -2.49 4.77
N LEU A 124 17.17 -1.68 5.60
CA LEU A 124 18.57 -1.92 5.96
C LEU A 124 18.75 -3.25 6.72
N VAL A 125 17.89 -3.54 7.70
CA VAL A 125 17.93 -4.79 8.46
C VAL A 125 17.75 -5.99 7.53
N TRP A 126 16.77 -5.94 6.63
CA TRP A 126 16.54 -7.01 5.68
C TRP A 126 17.63 -7.13 4.61
N GLN A 127 18.28 -6.02 4.24
CA GLN A 127 19.45 -6.05 3.37
C GLN A 127 20.61 -6.84 4.01
N TRP A 128 20.82 -6.69 5.32
CA TRP A 128 21.82 -7.48 6.06
C TRP A 128 21.42 -8.94 6.22
N ILE A 129 20.16 -9.21 6.57
CA ILE A 129 19.64 -10.59 6.71
C ILE A 129 19.73 -11.35 5.39
N LEU A 130 19.43 -10.69 4.26
CA LEU A 130 19.46 -11.28 2.92
C LEU A 130 20.82 -11.17 2.23
N ASN A 131 21.87 -10.75 2.94
CA ASN A 131 23.21 -10.69 2.40
C ASN A 131 23.79 -12.12 2.24
N PRO A 132 24.33 -12.50 1.07
CA PRO A 132 24.84 -13.84 0.82
C PRO A 132 26.12 -14.19 1.61
N GLU A 133 26.90 -13.19 2.03
CA GLU A 133 28.20 -13.36 2.69
C GLU A 133 28.07 -13.57 4.20
N PHE A 134 27.18 -12.84 4.86
CA PHE A 134 27.03 -12.89 6.33
C PHE A 134 25.59 -13.10 6.82
N GLY A 135 24.60 -13.09 5.92
CA GLY A 135 23.20 -13.27 6.25
C GLY A 135 22.76 -14.73 6.35
N VAL A 136 21.47 -14.97 6.09
CA VAL A 136 20.82 -16.28 6.23
C VAL A 136 21.53 -17.36 5.41
N GLN A 137 21.99 -17.03 4.20
CA GLN A 137 22.70 -17.99 3.35
C GLN A 137 23.96 -18.53 4.04
N ASN A 138 24.76 -17.66 4.66
CA ASN A 138 25.99 -18.07 5.34
C ASN A 138 25.69 -18.95 6.56
N ILE A 139 24.66 -18.63 7.34
CA ILE A 139 24.22 -19.44 8.49
C ILE A 139 23.81 -20.85 8.04
N VAL A 140 23.06 -20.96 6.94
CA VAL A 140 22.62 -22.27 6.44
C VAL A 140 23.81 -23.08 5.90
N ARG A 141 24.76 -22.43 5.23
CA ARG A 141 26.00 -23.08 4.76
C ARG A 141 26.87 -23.57 5.91
N SER A 142 27.01 -22.78 6.99
CA SER A 142 27.80 -23.17 8.16
C SER A 142 27.18 -24.33 8.95
N LEU A 143 25.88 -24.60 8.78
CA LEU A 143 25.20 -25.79 9.31
C LEU A 143 25.42 -27.06 8.47
N GLY A 144 26.19 -26.99 7.37
CA GLY A 144 26.55 -28.14 6.53
C GLY A 144 25.87 -28.19 5.16
N PHE A 145 25.05 -27.20 4.80
CA PHE A 145 24.38 -27.11 3.50
C PHE A 145 25.16 -26.22 2.52
N GLU A 146 26.38 -26.61 2.16
CA GLU A 146 27.30 -25.77 1.37
C GLU A 146 26.74 -25.30 0.02
N SER A 147 25.88 -26.11 -0.61
CA SER A 147 25.26 -25.81 -1.91
C SER A 147 24.03 -24.90 -1.82
N PHE A 148 23.63 -24.45 -0.63
CA PHE A 148 22.45 -23.60 -0.46
C PHE A 148 22.68 -22.20 -1.03
N THR A 149 21.78 -21.72 -1.87
CA THR A 149 21.81 -20.38 -2.48
C THR A 149 20.52 -19.65 -2.16
N PHE A 150 20.64 -18.51 -1.48
CA PHE A 150 19.53 -17.66 -1.10
C PHE A 150 19.99 -16.20 -1.03
N ASP A 151 20.03 -15.58 -2.20
CA ASP A 151 20.53 -14.23 -2.43
C ASP A 151 19.50 -13.39 -3.22
N PRO A 152 18.23 -13.31 -2.76
CA PRO A 152 17.16 -12.75 -3.56
C PRO A 152 17.46 -11.33 -4.05
N LEU A 153 18.07 -10.48 -3.20
CA LEU A 153 18.42 -9.10 -3.55
C LEU A 153 19.53 -8.98 -4.62
N TYR A 154 20.31 -10.03 -4.84
CA TYR A 154 21.46 -10.03 -5.77
C TYR A 154 21.14 -10.72 -7.10
N ASN A 155 19.98 -11.36 -7.20
CA ASN A 155 19.52 -12.02 -8.41
C ASN A 155 18.36 -11.24 -9.05
N ALA A 156 18.62 -10.66 -10.23
CA ALA A 156 17.65 -9.83 -10.96
C ALA A 156 16.29 -10.50 -11.24
N LYS A 157 16.22 -11.84 -11.27
CA LYS A 157 14.96 -12.57 -11.50
C LYS A 157 14.06 -12.60 -10.26
N ILE A 158 14.63 -12.49 -9.07
CA ILE A 158 13.92 -12.67 -7.80
C ILE A 158 14.08 -11.51 -6.81
N ALA A 159 14.81 -10.45 -7.18
CA ALA A 159 15.07 -9.29 -6.33
C ALA A 159 13.80 -8.62 -5.80
N ILE A 160 12.75 -8.56 -6.62
CA ILE A 160 11.46 -8.02 -6.20
C ILE A 160 10.84 -8.79 -5.02
N TYR A 161 11.05 -10.11 -4.96
CA TYR A 161 10.56 -10.95 -3.88
C TYR A 161 11.39 -10.76 -2.60
N GLY A 162 12.68 -10.41 -2.70
CA GLY A 162 13.48 -10.01 -1.54
C GLY A 162 12.94 -8.76 -0.85
N ILE A 163 12.47 -7.78 -1.65
CA ILE A 163 11.78 -6.58 -1.13
C ILE A 163 10.41 -6.93 -0.55
N LEU A 164 9.67 -7.80 -1.23
CA LEU A 164 8.37 -8.29 -0.77
C LEU A 164 8.44 -8.94 0.61
N ILE A 165 9.46 -9.76 0.91
CA ILE A 165 9.62 -10.41 2.22
C ILE A 165 9.71 -9.37 3.34
N ALA A 166 10.53 -8.33 3.15
CA ALA A 166 10.69 -7.27 4.13
C ALA A 166 9.37 -6.49 4.33
N GLY A 167 8.68 -6.18 3.24
CA GLY A 167 7.37 -5.53 3.27
C GLY A 167 6.31 -6.36 3.98
N LEU A 168 6.23 -7.66 3.69
CA LEU A 168 5.30 -8.59 4.34
C LEU A 168 5.54 -8.67 5.84
N TRP A 169 6.80 -8.81 6.26
CA TRP A 169 7.15 -8.84 7.68
C TRP A 169 6.75 -7.56 8.41
N GLN A 170 6.92 -6.39 7.78
CA GLN A 170 6.54 -5.10 8.38
C GLN A 170 5.02 -4.89 8.41
N GLY A 171 4.32 -5.29 7.35
CA GLY A 171 2.90 -5.00 7.15
C GLY A 171 1.93 -6.03 7.72
N SER A 172 2.33 -7.30 7.86
CA SER A 172 1.44 -8.39 8.27
C SER A 172 0.84 -8.18 9.65
N GLY A 173 1.59 -7.54 10.56
CA GLY A 173 1.14 -7.23 11.92
C GLY A 173 -0.08 -6.34 11.98
N LEU A 174 -0.07 -5.25 11.22
CA LEU A 174 -1.21 -4.32 11.13
C LEU A 174 -2.45 -5.03 10.58
N ILE A 175 -2.28 -5.80 9.51
CA ILE A 175 -3.38 -6.50 8.85
C ILE A 175 -3.97 -7.56 9.76
N MET A 176 -3.14 -8.30 10.48
CA MET A 176 -3.58 -9.22 11.51
C MET A 176 -4.47 -8.53 12.56
N VAL A 177 -4.07 -7.36 13.07
CA VAL A 177 -4.86 -6.65 14.10
C VAL A 177 -6.20 -6.18 13.55
N LEU A 178 -6.24 -5.68 12.30
CA LEU A 178 -7.49 -5.29 11.64
C LEU A 178 -8.42 -6.48 11.45
N MET A 179 -7.90 -7.62 10.98
CA MET A 179 -8.68 -8.84 10.79
C MET A 179 -9.16 -9.41 12.12
N LEU A 180 -8.32 -9.39 13.17
CA LEU A 180 -8.69 -9.85 14.52
C LEU A 180 -9.80 -8.99 15.11
N ALA A 181 -9.76 -7.66 14.93
CA ALA A 181 -10.84 -6.77 15.34
C ALA A 181 -12.14 -7.12 14.61
N GLY A 182 -12.05 -7.44 13.32
CA GLY A 182 -13.18 -7.91 12.52
C GLY A 182 -13.78 -9.24 13.00
N LEU A 183 -12.92 -10.24 13.26
CA LEU A 183 -13.34 -11.55 13.79
C LEU A 183 -14.07 -11.40 15.12
N ARG A 184 -13.57 -10.52 16.00
CA ARG A 184 -14.15 -10.24 17.32
C ARG A 184 -15.47 -9.49 17.27
N GLY A 185 -15.77 -8.83 16.16
CA GLY A 185 -17.07 -8.20 15.95
C GLY A 185 -18.20 -9.20 15.64
N ILE A 186 -17.87 -10.47 15.40
CA ILE A 186 -18.84 -11.51 15.06
C ILE A 186 -19.41 -12.11 16.36
N ASP A 187 -20.73 -12.23 16.42
CA ASP A 187 -21.42 -12.80 17.57
C ASP A 187 -20.97 -14.26 17.83
N GLN A 188 -20.69 -14.58 19.10
CA GLN A 188 -20.37 -15.93 19.53
C GLN A 188 -21.50 -16.93 19.29
N GLU A 189 -22.75 -16.46 19.17
CA GLU A 189 -23.89 -17.30 18.81
C GLU A 189 -23.75 -17.93 17.42
N ILE A 190 -23.13 -17.23 16.47
CA ILE A 190 -22.90 -17.76 15.11
C ILE A 190 -21.92 -18.94 15.16
N TRP A 191 -20.88 -18.82 15.98
CA TRP A 191 -19.93 -19.90 16.23
C TRP A 191 -20.61 -21.12 16.86
N LYS A 192 -21.46 -20.90 17.87
CA LYS A 192 -22.21 -21.97 18.54
C LYS A 192 -23.20 -22.65 17.59
N ALA A 193 -23.95 -21.88 16.81
CA ALA A 193 -24.92 -22.39 15.84
C ALA A 193 -24.24 -23.29 14.80
N SER A 194 -23.12 -22.84 14.22
CA SER A 194 -22.37 -23.66 13.25
C SER A 194 -21.88 -24.99 13.82
N ARG A 195 -21.56 -25.03 15.13
CA ARG A 195 -21.14 -26.24 15.83
C ARG A 195 -22.30 -27.18 16.11
N VAL A 196 -23.49 -26.64 16.38
CA VAL A 196 -24.74 -27.42 16.54
C VAL A 196 -25.13 -28.05 15.20
N ASP A 197 -24.96 -27.33 14.10
CA ASP A 197 -25.22 -27.82 12.73
C ASP A 197 -24.15 -28.82 12.21
N GLY A 198 -23.15 -29.15 13.04
CA GLY A 198 -22.08 -30.09 12.67
C GLY A 198 -21.15 -29.59 11.56
N ILE A 199 -21.13 -28.28 11.29
CA ILE A 199 -20.31 -27.68 10.24
C ILE A 199 -18.84 -27.66 10.72
N PRO A 200 -17.89 -28.22 9.95
CA PRO A 200 -16.48 -28.21 10.33
C PRO A 200 -15.92 -26.77 10.31
N ALA A 201 -15.01 -26.48 11.24
CA ALA A 201 -14.50 -25.13 11.48
C ALA A 201 -13.97 -24.42 10.22
N TRP A 202 -13.27 -25.13 9.33
CA TRP A 202 -12.76 -24.53 8.08
C TRP A 202 -13.89 -24.07 7.14
N LYS A 203 -15.02 -24.80 7.10
CA LYS A 203 -16.21 -24.37 6.34
C LYS A 203 -16.86 -23.16 7.00
N THR A 204 -16.93 -23.12 8.33
CA THR A 204 -17.41 -21.95 9.07
C THR A 204 -16.58 -20.71 8.73
N TYR A 205 -15.25 -20.80 8.75
CA TYR A 205 -14.37 -19.69 8.38
C TYR A 205 -14.61 -19.23 6.93
N VAL A 206 -14.61 -20.15 5.97
CA VAL A 206 -14.65 -19.79 4.54
C VAL A 206 -16.03 -19.31 4.09
N PHE A 207 -17.10 -19.99 4.51
CA PHE A 207 -18.45 -19.76 3.97
C PHE A 207 -19.32 -18.85 4.84
N ILE A 208 -19.00 -18.66 6.12
CA ILE A 208 -19.79 -17.82 7.04
C ILE A 208 -18.99 -16.57 7.42
N ILE A 209 -17.80 -16.77 8.00
CA ILE A 209 -17.01 -15.68 8.58
C ILE A 209 -16.44 -14.73 7.54
N ILE A 210 -15.78 -15.25 6.49
CA ILE A 210 -15.19 -14.40 5.43
C ILE A 210 -16.25 -13.50 4.77
N PRO A 211 -17.45 -14.00 4.37
CA PRO A 211 -18.52 -13.15 3.86
C PRO A 211 -18.99 -12.08 4.85
N MET A 212 -19.08 -12.38 6.14
CA MET A 212 -19.45 -11.41 7.17
C MET A 212 -18.38 -10.33 7.38
N MET A 213 -17.11 -10.68 7.21
CA MET A 213 -15.97 -9.77 7.33
C MET A 213 -15.72 -8.89 6.11
N ARG A 214 -16.58 -8.92 5.08
CA ARG A 214 -16.42 -8.11 3.86
C ARG A 214 -16.04 -6.64 4.10
N PRO A 215 -16.67 -5.90 5.02
CA PRO A 215 -16.29 -4.50 5.28
C PRO A 215 -14.85 -4.33 5.79
N VAL A 216 -14.38 -5.31 6.58
CA VAL A 216 -13.02 -5.33 7.12
C VAL A 216 -12.02 -5.63 6.01
N PHE A 217 -12.28 -6.66 5.19
CA PHE A 217 -11.46 -6.97 4.02
C PHE A 217 -11.33 -5.79 3.05
N VAL A 218 -12.43 -5.10 2.78
CA VAL A 218 -12.45 -3.90 1.93
C VAL A 218 -11.57 -2.79 2.52
N THR A 219 -11.72 -2.52 3.82
CA THR A 219 -10.91 -1.50 4.51
C THR A 219 -9.41 -1.86 4.48
N THR A 220 -9.07 -3.11 4.77
CA THR A 220 -7.69 -3.59 4.73
C THR A 220 -7.11 -3.52 3.33
N LEU A 221 -7.87 -3.91 2.30
CA LEU A 221 -7.44 -3.85 0.90
C LEU A 221 -7.06 -2.43 0.50
N VAL A 222 -7.85 -1.42 0.89
CA VAL A 222 -7.56 -0.02 0.60
C VAL A 222 -6.28 0.44 1.30
N ILE A 223 -6.07 0.06 2.56
CA ILE A 223 -4.85 0.37 3.31
C ILE A 223 -3.63 -0.23 2.61
N ILE A 224 -3.69 -1.50 2.21
CA ILE A 224 -2.59 -2.18 1.52
C ILE A 224 -2.32 -1.53 0.16
N ALA A 225 -3.36 -1.30 -0.64
CA ALA A 225 -3.25 -0.68 -1.96
C ALA A 225 -2.65 0.73 -1.91
N SER A 226 -3.05 1.53 -0.91
CA SER A 226 -2.49 2.87 -0.66
C SER A 226 -1.00 2.81 -0.30
N GLY A 227 -0.58 1.78 0.44
CA GLY A 227 0.82 1.54 0.79
C GLY A 227 1.69 1.12 -0.40
N ILE A 228 1.17 0.22 -1.26
CA ILE A 228 1.90 -0.34 -2.43
C ILE A 228 2.40 0.77 -3.36
N VAL A 229 1.56 1.75 -3.68
CA VAL A 229 1.92 2.81 -4.65
C VAL A 229 3.05 3.71 -4.15
N LYS A 230 3.23 3.79 -2.83
CA LYS A 230 4.23 4.67 -2.19
C LYS A 230 5.49 3.92 -1.76
N VAL A 231 5.70 2.68 -2.23
CA VAL A 231 6.84 1.86 -1.83
C VAL A 231 8.14 2.40 -2.45
N TYR A 232 8.74 3.36 -1.77
CA TYR A 232 9.99 4.02 -2.18
C TYR A 232 11.10 3.72 -1.18
N ASP A 233 10.87 4.07 0.08
CA ASP A 233 11.85 3.96 1.17
C ASP A 233 12.44 2.56 1.30
N LEU A 234 11.58 1.53 1.25
CA LEU A 234 12.00 0.13 1.37
C LEU A 234 12.89 -0.31 0.19
N VAL A 235 12.51 0.09 -1.03
CA VAL A 235 13.25 -0.25 -2.25
C VAL A 235 14.62 0.40 -2.29
N VAL A 236 14.68 1.69 -1.94
CA VAL A 236 15.93 2.45 -1.89
C VAL A 236 16.84 1.90 -0.81
N ALA A 237 16.32 1.61 0.39
CA ALA A 237 17.12 1.05 1.47
C ALA A 237 17.70 -0.33 1.15
N GLN A 238 16.99 -1.20 0.43
CA GLN A 238 17.46 -2.56 0.14
C GLN A 238 18.33 -2.67 -1.10
N THR A 239 18.00 -1.96 -2.18
CA THR A 239 18.57 -2.23 -3.51
C THR A 239 18.85 -1.00 -4.36
N SER A 240 18.31 0.17 -4.00
CA SER A 240 18.35 1.37 -4.86
C SER A 240 17.83 1.15 -6.30
N GLY A 241 16.95 0.16 -6.50
CA GLY A 241 16.40 -0.22 -7.82
C GLY A 241 17.16 -1.35 -8.54
N GLY A 242 18.23 -1.89 -7.93
CA GLY A 242 19.07 -2.94 -8.50
C GLY A 242 18.64 -4.38 -8.18
N PRO A 243 19.32 -5.39 -8.78
CA PRO A 243 20.44 -5.28 -9.72
C PRO A 243 20.01 -4.70 -11.08
N GLY A 244 20.76 -3.73 -11.60
CA GLY A 244 20.37 -2.97 -12.78
C GLY A 244 19.11 -2.13 -12.54
N ILE A 245 17.98 -2.53 -13.13
CA ILE A 245 16.64 -1.93 -12.93
C ILE A 245 15.61 -2.95 -12.42
N ALA A 246 16.08 -4.11 -11.92
CA ALA A 246 15.22 -5.25 -11.59
C ALA A 246 14.21 -4.97 -10.46
N THR A 247 14.49 -4.00 -9.58
CA THR A 247 13.58 -3.58 -8.51
C THR A 247 13.15 -2.13 -8.64
N GLU A 248 13.31 -1.54 -9.83
CA GLU A 248 12.85 -0.19 -10.11
C GLU A 248 11.35 -0.07 -9.81
N MET A 249 10.96 0.99 -9.11
CA MET A 249 9.56 1.30 -8.79
C MET A 249 9.17 2.69 -9.32
N PRO A 250 7.89 2.95 -9.62
CA PRO A 250 7.45 4.24 -10.16
C PRO A 250 7.80 5.43 -9.26
N ALA A 251 7.64 5.27 -7.94
CA ALA A 251 8.00 6.31 -6.97
C ALA A 251 9.50 6.67 -7.02
N LYS A 252 10.35 5.66 -7.22
CA LYS A 252 11.81 5.84 -7.35
C LYS A 252 12.18 6.46 -8.71
N TYR A 253 11.50 6.06 -9.78
CA TYR A 253 11.64 6.70 -11.09
C TYR A 253 11.32 8.20 -11.02
N VAL A 254 10.21 8.58 -10.36
CA VAL A 254 9.85 9.98 -10.15
C VAL A 254 10.95 10.72 -9.40
N TYR A 255 11.42 10.17 -8.27
CA TYR A 255 12.46 10.79 -7.46
C TYR A 255 13.75 11.01 -8.26
N ASP A 256 14.23 9.98 -8.95
CA ASP A 256 15.46 10.03 -9.73
C ASP A 256 15.38 11.08 -10.84
N TYR A 257 14.25 11.20 -11.55
CA TYR A 257 14.12 12.18 -12.64
C TYR A 257 13.88 13.61 -12.15
N MET A 258 13.18 13.79 -11.03
CA MET A 258 12.94 15.12 -10.45
C MET A 258 14.19 15.69 -9.79
N PHE A 259 14.90 14.90 -9.00
CA PHE A 259 15.98 15.39 -8.14
C PHE A 259 17.38 14.99 -8.63
N GLY A 260 17.55 13.78 -9.19
CA GLY A 260 18.84 13.31 -9.68
C GLY A 260 19.15 13.72 -11.14
N GLY A 261 18.15 13.62 -12.02
CA GLY A 261 18.28 13.83 -13.46
C GLY A 261 17.88 15.23 -13.94
N GLN A 262 17.41 16.10 -13.04
CA GLN A 262 16.99 17.47 -13.34
C GLN A 262 16.02 17.56 -14.55
N ASN A 263 15.09 16.61 -14.64
CA ASN A 263 14.11 16.49 -15.71
C ASN A 263 12.71 16.44 -15.10
N LEU A 264 12.27 17.61 -14.62
CA LEU A 264 10.99 17.78 -13.95
C LEU A 264 9.80 17.37 -14.81
N GLY A 265 9.83 17.61 -16.13
CA GLY A 265 8.74 17.24 -17.04
C GLY A 265 8.48 15.73 -17.07
N GLN A 266 9.54 14.92 -17.12
CA GLN A 266 9.41 13.45 -17.03
C GLN A 266 8.94 13.01 -15.64
N GLY A 267 9.46 13.62 -14.58
CA GLY A 267 9.03 13.34 -13.21
C GLY A 267 7.55 13.65 -12.97
N PHE A 268 7.06 14.77 -13.49
CA PHE A 268 5.64 15.15 -13.43
C PHE A 268 4.74 14.25 -14.26
N ALA A 269 5.18 13.82 -15.46
CA ALA A 269 4.45 12.85 -16.27
C ALA A 269 4.31 11.50 -15.54
N ALA A 270 5.41 10.98 -14.98
CA ALA A 270 5.40 9.76 -14.17
C ALA A 270 4.54 9.89 -12.90
N SER A 271 4.63 11.02 -12.19
CA SER A 271 3.80 11.31 -11.01
C SER A 271 2.30 11.34 -11.35
N THR A 272 1.96 11.91 -12.51
CA THR A 272 0.59 11.94 -13.03
C THR A 272 0.09 10.53 -13.33
N MET A 273 0.92 9.67 -13.92
CA MET A 273 0.56 8.27 -14.15
C MET A 273 0.37 7.49 -12.84
N MET A 274 1.18 7.74 -11.82
CA MET A 274 0.97 7.17 -10.48
C MET A 274 -0.34 7.64 -9.86
N LEU A 275 -0.68 8.93 -9.98
CA LEU A 275 -1.97 9.45 -9.52
C LEU A 275 -3.14 8.75 -10.20
N LEU A 276 -3.08 8.54 -11.52
CA LEU A 276 -4.10 7.80 -12.26
C LEU A 276 -4.21 6.35 -11.78
N ALA A 277 -3.08 5.67 -11.53
CA ALA A 277 -3.09 4.31 -11.00
C ALA A 277 -3.81 4.23 -9.63
N VAL A 278 -3.57 5.19 -8.73
CA VAL A 278 -4.30 5.28 -7.44
C VAL A 278 -5.78 5.56 -7.66
N ALA A 279 -6.10 6.50 -8.55
CA ALA A 279 -7.47 6.88 -8.86
C ALA A 279 -8.29 5.69 -9.39
N VAL A 280 -7.69 4.84 -10.24
CA VAL A 280 -8.34 3.62 -10.76
C VAL A 280 -8.70 2.64 -9.65
N VAL A 281 -7.94 2.59 -8.54
CA VAL A 281 -8.25 1.71 -7.39
C VAL A 281 -9.24 2.37 -6.43
N ILE A 282 -9.03 3.65 -6.09
CA ILE A 282 -9.81 4.34 -5.06
C ILE A 282 -11.20 4.75 -5.54
N ILE A 283 -11.34 5.20 -6.80
CA ILE A 283 -12.63 5.70 -7.31
C ILE A 283 -13.71 4.61 -7.31
N PRO A 284 -13.48 3.40 -7.86
CA PRO A 284 -14.48 2.33 -7.80
C PRO A 284 -14.83 1.94 -6.37
N TRP A 285 -13.82 1.88 -5.48
CA TRP A 285 -14.05 1.60 -4.07
C TRP A 285 -14.96 2.65 -3.42
N ALA A 286 -14.65 3.94 -3.60
CA ALA A 286 -15.44 5.03 -3.04
C ALA A 286 -16.87 5.03 -3.59
N MET A 287 -17.05 4.71 -4.88
CA MET A 287 -18.38 4.56 -5.48
C MET A 287 -19.17 3.41 -4.88
N LEU A 288 -18.54 2.27 -4.61
CA LEU A 288 -19.20 1.12 -3.98
C LEU A 288 -19.59 1.39 -2.53
N GLU A 289 -18.68 1.99 -1.76
CA GLU A 289 -18.88 2.26 -0.33
C GLU A 289 -19.90 3.38 -0.09
N PHE A 290 -19.79 4.51 -0.81
CA PHE A 290 -20.66 5.67 -0.61
C PHE A 290 -21.90 5.66 -1.51
N GLY A 291 -21.88 4.93 -2.63
CA GLY A 291 -23.01 4.82 -3.56
C GLY A 291 -24.13 3.91 -3.07
N GLY A 292 -23.82 2.91 -2.25
CA GLY A 292 -24.82 2.00 -1.67
C GLY A 292 -25.81 2.66 -0.71
N ARG A 293 -25.48 3.83 -0.17
CA ARG A 293 -26.31 4.57 0.80
C ARG A 293 -27.56 5.24 0.20
N LYS A 294 -27.77 5.15 -1.13
CA LYS A 294 -28.92 5.74 -1.84
C LYS A 294 -30.03 4.74 -2.22
N ARG A 295 -29.93 3.45 -1.89
CA ARG A 295 -30.98 2.44 -2.19
C ARG A 295 -31.66 1.87 -0.94
N GLY A 296 -32.01 2.74 -0.01
CA GLY A 296 -32.82 2.41 1.16
C GLY A 296 -33.88 3.47 1.41
N THR A 297 -34.92 3.45 0.58
CA THR A 297 -36.27 4.00 0.87
C THR A 297 -37.27 2.94 0.44
#